data_AF-A0A9E4HN18-F1
#
_entry.id   AF-A0A9E4HN18-F1
#
_cell.length_a   1.000
_cell.length_b   1.000
_cell.length_c   1.000
_cell.angle_alpha   90.00
_cell.angle_beta   90.00
_cell.angle_gamma   90.00
#
_symmetry.space_group_name_H-M   'P 1'
#
loop_
_entity.id
_entity.type
_entity.pdbx_description
1 polymer ?
#
loop_
_entity_poly.entity_id
_entity_poly.type
_entity_poly.pdbx_seq_one_letter_code
_entity_poly.pdbx_strand_id
1 'polypeptide(L)' 'MDLDAWFDHARRDAAEQGSPGLEPLLDMLQRATRALRAADWTQGPGDGGEGGAPDARPPIPPPGRGPDGSR' A
#
# COMPACT_ATOMS: atom_id res chain seq x y z
N MET A 1 15.83 -11.44 2.21
CA MET A 1 15.28 -12.17 3.38
C MET A 1 13.78 -12.24 3.18
N ASP A 2 13.19 -13.43 3.27
CA ASP A 2 11.75 -13.62 3.12
C ASP A 2 11.01 -13.13 4.38
N LEU A 3 9.88 -12.46 4.20
CA LEU A 3 9.18 -11.79 5.29
C LEU A 3 8.53 -12.81 6.24
N ASP A 4 8.00 -13.91 5.69
CA ASP A 4 7.42 -14.99 6.48
C ASP A 4 8.52 -15.75 7.25
N ALA A 5 9.67 -15.98 6.63
CA ALA A 5 10.84 -16.55 7.31
C ALA A 5 11.32 -15.70 8.50
N TRP A 6 11.23 -14.36 8.40
CA TRP A 6 11.53 -13.47 9.53
C TRP A 6 10.54 -13.64 10.68
N PHE A 7 9.23 -13.70 10.42
CA PHE A 7 8.21 -13.91 11.45
C PHE A 7 8.32 -15.29 12.11
N ASP A 8 8.70 -16.32 11.36
CA ASP A 8 8.97 -17.66 11.91
C ASP A 8 10.16 -17.63 12.88
N HIS A 9 11.25 -16.96 12.50
CA HIS A 9 12.41 -16.82 13.37
C HIS A 9 12.09 -16.02 14.63
N ALA A 10 11.38 -14.90 14.49
CA ALA A 10 10.99 -14.05 15.62
C ALA A 10 10.07 -14.77 16.63
N ARG A 11 9.15 -15.62 16.16
CA ARG A 11 8.31 -16.44 17.05
C ARG A 11 9.11 -17.50 17.78
N ARG A 12 10.06 -18.14 17.10
CA ARG A 12 10.98 -19.10 17.72
C ARG A 12 11.83 -18.44 18.79
N ASP A 13 12.41 -17.28 18.50
CA ASP A 13 13.19 -16.50 19.48
C ASP A 13 12.34 -16.09 20.68
N ALA A 14 11.08 -15.68 20.46
CA ALA A 14 10.15 -15.35 21.54
C ALA A 14 9.87 -16.55 22.46
N ALA A 15 9.72 -17.75 21.87
CA ALA A 15 9.52 -18.99 22.62
C ALA A 15 10.78 -19.37 23.40
N GLU A 16 11.96 -19.27 22.79
CA GLU A 16 13.25 -19.57 23.44
C GLU A 16 13.57 -18.59 24.58
N GLN A 17 13.15 -17.32 24.46
CA GLN A 17 13.32 -16.30 25.50
C GLN A 17 12.21 -16.33 26.58
N GLY A 18 11.27 -17.26 26.50
CA GLY A 18 10.20 -17.39 27.49
C GLY A 18 9.25 -16.19 27.51
N SER A 19 9.03 -15.54 26.36
CA SER A 19 8.16 -14.38 26.20
C SER A 19 6.91 -14.72 25.39
N PRO A 20 5.99 -15.55 25.92
CA PRO A 20 4.80 -15.99 25.19
C PRO A 20 3.85 -14.84 24.85
N GLY A 21 3.92 -13.72 25.58
CA GLY A 21 3.15 -12.51 25.28
C GLY A 21 3.55 -11.81 23.98
N LEU A 22 4.72 -12.15 23.41
CA LEU A 22 5.20 -11.57 22.16
C LEU A 22 4.59 -12.26 20.92
N GLU A 23 4.23 -13.54 21.03
CA GLU A 23 3.62 -14.31 19.93
C GLU A 23 2.37 -13.63 19.34
N PRO A 24 1.35 -13.22 20.13
CA PRO A 24 0.17 -12.56 19.58
C PRO A 24 0.48 -11.20 18.94
N LEU A 25 1.54 -10.51 19.39
CA LEU A 25 1.98 -9.25 18.78
C LEU A 25 2.63 -9.48 17.42
N LEU A 26 3.43 -10.54 17.28
CA LEU A 26 4.04 -10.95 16.02
C LEU A 26 2.98 -11.39 15.00
N ASP A 27 1.97 -12.15 15.44
CA ASP A 27 0.84 -12.54 14.59
C ASP A 27 0.05 -11.33 14.07
N MET A 28 -0.26 -10.38 14.97
CA MET A 28 -0.94 -9.14 14.58
C MET A 28 -0.11 -8.35 13.56
N LEU A 29 1.19 -8.24 13.78
CA LEU A 29 2.10 -7.54 12.88
C LEU A 29 2.20 -8.23 11.50
N GLN A 30 2.28 -9.56 11.46
CA GLN A 30 2.30 -10.32 10.22
C GLN A 30 1.03 -10.09 9.42
N ARG A 31 -0.13 -10.12 10.09
CA ARG A 31 -1.43 -9.87 9.45
C ARG A 31 -1.54 -8.44 8.91
N ALA A 32 -1.11 -7.45 9.68
CA ALA A 32 -1.09 -6.06 9.24
C ALA A 32 -0.16 -5.86 8.03
N THR A 33 1.03 -6.48 8.05
CA THR A 33 1.99 -6.36 6.95
C THR A 33 1.49 -7.03 5.66
N ARG A 34 0.82 -8.19 5.77
CA ARG A 34 0.14 -8.82 4.63
C ARG A 34 -0.99 -7.96 4.09
N ALA A 35 -1.81 -7.36 4.96
CA ALA A 35 -2.88 -6.46 4.55
C ALA A 35 -2.34 -5.21 3.83
N LEU A 36 -1.26 -4.61 4.33
CA LEU A 36 -0.61 -3.46 3.68
C LEU A 36 -0.04 -3.81 2.30
N ARG A 37 0.57 -5.00 2.16
CA ARG A 37 1.10 -5.47 0.88
C ARG A 37 -0.01 -5.80 -0.12
N ALA A 38 -1.09 -6.43 0.35
CA ALA A 38 -2.25 -6.74 -0.45
C ALA A 38 -3.05 -5.50 -0.86
N ALA A 39 -3.01 -4.43 -0.06
CA ALA A 39 -3.61 -3.15 -0.39
C ALA A 39 -2.89 -2.42 -1.55
N ASP A 40 -1.78 -2.96 -2.06
CA ASP A 40 -1.05 -2.50 -3.23
C ASP A 40 -0.69 -0.99 -3.22
N TRP A 41 -0.47 -0.43 -2.03
CA TRP A 41 0.08 0.92 -1.87
C TRP A 41 1.51 1.05 -2.43
N THR A 42 2.12 -0.06 -2.83
CA THR A 42 3.42 -0.14 -3.51
C THR A 42 3.32 -0.14 -5.04
N GLN A 43 2.14 0.00 -5.65
CA GLN A 43 2.02 0.32 -7.06
C GLN A 43 2.36 1.80 -7.30
N GLY A 44 3.62 2.15 -7.06
CA GLY A 44 4.19 3.35 -7.66
C GLY A 44 4.14 3.20 -9.19
N PRO A 45 3.87 4.28 -9.95
CA PRO A 45 3.82 4.22 -11.40
C PRO A 45 5.23 3.95 -11.94
N GLY A 46 5.59 2.68 -12.08
CA GLY A 46 6.93 2.30 -12.52
C GLY A 46 7.22 0.83 -12.35
N ASP A 47 6.45 -0.04 -13.02
CA ASP A 47 7.01 -1.11 -13.87
C ASP A 47 5.87 -1.82 -14.60
N GLY A 48 5.88 -1.82 -15.94
CA GLY A 48 4.87 -2.48 -16.77
C GLY A 48 4.41 -1.63 -17.95
N GLY A 49 5.27 -1.49 -18.95
CA GLY A 49 4.94 -0.83 -20.21
C GLY A 49 3.84 -1.52 -21.02
N GLU A 50 3.23 -0.72 -21.88
CA GLU A 50 2.45 -1.04 -23.08
C GLU A 50 0.98 -1.46 -22.87
N GLY A 51 0.06 -0.49 -23.00
CA GLY A 51 -1.37 -0.78 -23.12
C GLY A 51 -2.33 0.41 -23.07
N GLY A 52 -2.14 1.42 -23.91
CA GLY A 52 -3.27 2.21 -24.47
C GLY A 52 -4.07 3.14 -23.56
N ALA A 53 -3.69 4.42 -23.54
CA ALA A 53 -4.50 5.61 -23.88
C ALA A 53 -3.99 6.82 -23.08
N PRO A 54 -3.55 7.92 -23.73
CA PRO A 54 -3.40 9.17 -23.01
C PRO A 54 -4.80 9.61 -22.55
N ASP A 55 -4.96 9.56 -21.24
CA ASP A 55 -6.03 10.15 -20.46
C ASP A 55 -6.47 11.47 -21.09
N ALA A 56 -7.61 11.44 -21.79
CA ALA A 56 -8.31 12.62 -22.26
C ALA A 56 -9.00 13.29 -21.06
N ARG A 57 -8.21 13.73 -20.08
CA ARG A 57 -8.64 14.73 -19.11
C ARG A 57 -8.72 16.05 -19.87
N PRO A 58 -9.92 16.62 -20.11
CA PRO A 58 -10.00 17.97 -20.65
C PRO A 58 -9.26 18.92 -19.69
N PRO A 59 -8.50 19.91 -20.20
CA PRO A 59 -7.79 20.83 -19.35
C PRO A 59 -8.79 21.56 -18.44
N ILE A 60 -8.52 21.54 -17.14
CA ILE A 60 -9.26 22.32 -16.15
C ILE A 60 -9.15 23.78 -16.57
N PRO A 61 -10.25 24.48 -16.90
CA PRO A 61 -10.18 25.89 -17.28
C PRO A 61 -9.69 26.71 -16.08
N PRO A 62 -8.91 27.78 -16.31
CA PRO A 62 -8.41 28.64 -15.24
C PRO A 62 -9.57 29.24 -14.42
N PRO A 63 -9.39 29.41 -13.10
CA PRO A 63 -10.42 29.99 -12.26
C PRO A 63 -10.57 31.47 -12.63
N GLY A 64 -11.68 31.84 -13.29
CA GLY A 64 -11.95 33.25 -13.55
C GLY A 64 -12.77 33.61 -14.80
N ARG A 65 -13.48 32.69 -15.45
CA ARG A 65 -14.47 33.06 -16.48
C ARG A 65 -15.85 32.59 -16.06
N GLY A 66 -16.54 33.45 -15.31
CA GLY A 66 -17.93 33.25 -14.93
C GLY A 66 -18.82 33.10 -16.16
N PRO A 67 -19.87 32.26 -16.11
CA PRO A 67 -20.92 32.25 -17.11
C PRO A 67 -21.98 33.28 -16.74
N ASP A 68 -22.13 34.34 -17.53
CA ASP A 68 -23.40 35.01 -17.89
C ASP A 68 -23.09 36.32 -18.64
N GLY A 69 -23.83 36.77 -19.64
CA GLY A 69 -25.12 36.31 -20.10
C GLY A 69 -25.43 36.93 -21.45
N SER A 70 -26.29 36.24 -22.19
CA SER A 70 -26.92 36.73 -23.41
C SER A 70 -27.81 37.94 -23.08
N ARG A 71 -27.59 39.07 -23.76
CA ARG A 71 -28.65 39.90 -24.35
C ARG A 71 -28.07 41.07 -25.14
#